data_AF-A0A8T0N4P8-F1
#
_entry.id   AF-A0A8T0N4P8-F1
#
_cell.length_a   1.000
_cell.length_b   1.000
_cell.length_c   1.000
_cell.angle_alpha   90.00
_cell.angle_beta   90.00
_cell.angle_gamma   90.00
#
_symmetry.space_group_name_H-M   'P 1'
#
loop_
_entity.id
_entity.type
_entity.pdbx_description
1 polymer ?
#
loop_
_entity_poly.entity_id
_entity_poly.type
_entity_poly.pdbx_seq_one_letter_code
_entity_poly.pdbx_strand_id
1 'polypeptide(L)'
;MARDWKEDDSFHSWCARIQQWCTIRWPCEKKIVEHIILLRAKPNISDAEEKDMLDYLYTSQYQMRGILTISLGRIEEPNSENFTHAVFMRFQQKEDIVKFYSSAYYSKILDDHVKPVSYGSVSVDFESEVEDDIIPLFRRGEKSWSLCQDFNYGVEFMLLMSFVETASREAMEDASSSLQRLIIQCSSFIVQATCGHCLNPENGYNHAAVIRFPSFDDFKLFRESMEYKDMWASKFHPIVEKSLQLHFTVDPVGNQLM
;
A
#
# COMPACT_ATOMS: atom_id res chain seq x y z
N MET A 1 -15.07 66.85 -6.97
CA MET A 1 -13.71 66.54 -6.45
C MET A 1 -13.88 65.56 -5.30
N ALA A 2 -13.10 64.48 -5.36
CA ALA A 2 -13.22 63.23 -4.60
C ALA A 2 -13.43 63.38 -3.08
N ARG A 3 -14.09 62.39 -2.48
CA ARG A 3 -13.58 61.71 -1.28
C ARG A 3 -13.88 60.21 -1.38
N ASP A 4 -12.79 59.47 -1.58
CA ASP A 4 -12.70 58.03 -1.44
C ASP A 4 -13.28 57.56 -0.11
N TRP A 5 -14.10 56.52 -0.17
CA TRP A 5 -14.42 55.70 0.98
C TRP A 5 -13.24 54.76 1.20
N LYS A 6 -12.39 55.05 2.19
CA LYS A 6 -11.45 54.06 2.71
C LYS A 6 -12.25 53.03 3.52
N GLU A 7 -12.45 51.85 2.94
CA GLU A 7 -12.86 50.67 3.69
C GLU A 7 -11.79 50.34 4.73
N ASP A 8 -12.25 50.09 5.96
CA ASP A 8 -11.43 49.78 7.12
C ASP A 8 -10.58 48.51 6.90
N ASP A 9 -9.26 48.70 6.86
CA ASP A 9 -8.21 47.67 6.78
C ASP A 9 -8.29 46.59 7.88
N SER A 10 -9.13 46.77 8.91
CA SER A 10 -9.20 45.83 10.04
C SER A 10 -9.98 44.55 9.74
N PHE A 11 -11.04 44.60 8.93
CA PHE A 11 -11.84 43.41 8.61
C PHE A 11 -11.14 42.53 7.56
N HIS A 12 -10.48 43.16 6.59
CA HIS A 12 -9.61 42.47 5.64
C HIS A 12 -8.33 41.94 6.29
N SER A 13 -7.74 42.63 7.28
CA SER A 13 -6.60 42.10 8.04
C SER A 13 -7.00 40.88 8.91
N TRP A 14 -8.21 40.85 9.46
CA TRP A 14 -8.70 39.71 10.24
C TRP A 14 -9.08 38.52 9.35
N CYS A 15 -9.79 38.75 8.24
CA CYS A 15 -10.06 37.71 7.24
C CYS A 15 -8.79 37.21 6.55
N ALA A 16 -7.82 38.07 6.27
CA ALA A 16 -6.52 37.68 5.74
C ALA A 16 -5.69 36.89 6.75
N ARG A 17 -5.78 37.20 8.06
CA ARG A 17 -5.13 36.40 9.11
C ARG A 17 -5.78 35.02 9.30
N ILE A 18 -7.10 34.91 9.15
CA ILE A 18 -7.81 33.62 9.17
C ILE A 18 -7.49 32.82 7.90
N GLN A 19 -7.45 33.47 6.73
CA GLN A 19 -7.02 32.83 5.48
C GLN A 19 -5.56 32.39 5.55
N GLN A 20 -4.66 33.19 6.15
CA GLN A 20 -3.24 32.86 6.31
C GLN A 20 -2.99 31.75 7.35
N TRP A 21 -3.95 31.47 8.24
CA TRP A 21 -3.97 30.26 9.08
C TRP A 21 -4.55 29.03 8.36
N CYS A 22 -5.34 29.24 7.29
CA CYS A 22 -6.00 28.17 6.54
C CYS A 22 -5.32 27.79 5.21
N THR A 23 -4.36 28.56 4.68
CA THR A 23 -3.62 28.23 3.44
C THR A 23 -2.25 27.58 3.64
N ILE A 24 -1.87 27.23 4.87
CA ILE A 24 -0.74 26.32 5.13
C ILE A 24 -1.19 25.31 6.19
N ARG A 25 -2.24 24.55 5.88
CA ARG A 25 -2.33 23.21 6.45
C ARG A 25 -1.53 22.34 5.47
N TRP A 26 -0.27 22.08 5.80
CA TRP A 26 0.37 20.85 5.29
C TRP A 26 -0.68 19.74 5.42
N PRO A 27 -0.85 18.85 4.42
CA PRO A 27 -1.67 17.67 4.64
C PRO A 27 -1.19 17.09 5.96
N CYS A 28 -2.07 17.01 6.97
CA CYS A 28 -1.67 16.36 8.19
C CYS A 28 -1.38 14.92 7.77
N GLU A 29 -0.12 14.53 7.77
CA GLU A 29 0.24 13.16 7.45
C GLU A 29 -0.24 12.29 8.60
N LYS A 30 -0.96 11.24 8.24
CA LYS A 30 -1.52 10.29 9.16
C LYS A 30 -0.76 8.99 9.05
N LYS A 31 -0.22 8.58 10.19
CA LYS A 31 0.37 7.26 10.34
C LYS A 31 -0.71 6.20 10.20
N ILE A 32 -0.42 5.24 9.35
CA ILE A 32 -1.23 4.05 9.10
C ILE A 32 -0.33 2.82 9.24
N VAL A 33 -0.96 1.65 9.34
CA VAL A 33 -0.24 0.38 9.33
C VAL A 33 -0.68 -0.42 8.12
N GLU A 34 0.28 -0.94 7.40
CA GLU A 34 0.03 -1.77 6.24
C GLU A 34 0.54 -3.18 6.52
N HIS A 35 -0.25 -4.15 6.05
CA HIS A 35 -0.08 -5.55 6.34
C HIS A 35 -0.11 -6.33 5.04
N ILE A 36 0.97 -7.04 4.76
CA ILE A 36 1.12 -7.90 3.58
C ILE A 36 1.11 -9.34 4.06
N ILE A 37 0.28 -10.19 3.47
CA ILE A 37 0.32 -11.64 3.67
C ILE A 37 0.73 -12.28 2.35
N LEU A 38 1.81 -13.06 2.37
CA LEU A 38 2.27 -13.84 1.23
C LEU A 38 1.98 -15.32 1.50
N LEU A 39 1.25 -15.96 0.58
CA LEU A 39 0.79 -17.34 0.73
C LEU A 39 1.53 -18.28 -0.24
N ARG A 40 1.85 -19.48 0.23
CA ARG A 40 2.40 -20.57 -0.58
C ARG A 40 1.34 -21.65 -0.77
N ALA A 41 0.46 -21.47 -1.76
CA ALA A 41 -0.54 -22.45 -2.13
C ALA A 41 0.10 -23.79 -2.52
N LYS A 42 -0.62 -24.88 -2.27
CA LYS A 42 -0.23 -26.22 -2.70
C LYS A 42 -0.29 -26.31 -4.23
N PRO A 43 0.55 -27.14 -4.87
CA PRO A 43 0.43 -27.38 -6.29
C PRO A 43 -0.93 -28.01 -6.59
N ASN A 44 -1.58 -27.56 -7.67
CA ASN A 44 -2.85 -28.09 -8.17
C ASN A 44 -4.08 -27.84 -7.27
N ILE A 45 -4.12 -26.73 -6.54
CA ILE A 45 -5.40 -26.26 -5.99
C ILE A 45 -6.37 -25.99 -7.15
N SER A 46 -7.64 -26.33 -6.97
CA SER A 46 -8.68 -26.03 -7.96
C SER A 46 -9.06 -24.55 -7.92
N ASP A 47 -9.59 -24.02 -9.03
CA ASP A 47 -10.08 -22.64 -9.09
C ASP A 47 -11.15 -22.36 -8.01
N ALA A 48 -11.93 -23.38 -7.64
CA ALA A 48 -12.93 -23.28 -6.58
C ALA A 48 -12.30 -23.15 -5.19
N GLU A 49 -11.25 -23.92 -4.89
CA GLU A 49 -10.51 -23.84 -3.63
C GLU A 49 -9.73 -22.52 -3.51
N GLU A 50 -9.13 -22.06 -4.61
CA GLU A 50 -8.46 -20.77 -4.65
C GLU A 50 -9.44 -19.64 -4.40
N LYS A 51 -10.56 -19.64 -5.12
CA LYS A 51 -11.60 -18.64 -4.95
C LYS A 51 -12.15 -18.64 -3.53
N ASP A 52 -12.44 -19.81 -2.96
CA ASP A 52 -12.92 -19.94 -1.59
C ASP A 52 -11.91 -19.34 -0.59
N MET A 53 -10.63 -19.67 -0.72
CA MET A 53 -9.56 -19.09 0.11
C MET A 53 -9.52 -17.55 0.01
N LEU A 54 -9.55 -17.00 -1.20
CA LEU A 54 -9.48 -15.55 -1.43
C LEU A 54 -10.76 -14.84 -0.96
N ASP A 55 -11.94 -15.41 -1.22
CA ASP A 55 -13.24 -14.89 -0.78
C ASP A 55 -13.31 -14.78 0.75
N TYR A 56 -12.92 -15.84 1.48
CA TYR A 56 -12.93 -15.79 2.94
C TYR A 56 -11.87 -14.85 3.51
N LEU A 57 -10.69 -14.74 2.90
CA LEU A 57 -9.71 -13.71 3.29
C LEU A 57 -10.28 -12.30 3.09
N TYR A 58 -10.98 -12.04 1.99
CA TYR A 58 -11.64 -10.77 1.70
C TYR A 58 -12.72 -10.42 2.74
N THR A 59 -13.45 -11.42 3.25
CA THR A 59 -14.51 -11.18 4.25
C THR A 59 -14.01 -10.61 5.58
N SER A 60 -12.70 -10.72 5.86
CA SER A 60 -12.06 -10.13 7.05
C SER A 60 -12.38 -8.63 7.21
N GLN A 61 -12.46 -7.87 6.10
CA GLN A 61 -12.76 -6.44 6.15
C GLN A 61 -14.15 -6.13 6.75
N TYR A 62 -15.12 -7.03 6.62
CA TYR A 62 -16.49 -6.81 7.07
C TYR A 62 -16.67 -7.18 8.54
N GLN A 63 -15.92 -8.17 9.02
CA GLN A 63 -16.04 -8.68 10.38
C GLN A 63 -15.08 -7.99 11.35
N MET A 64 -14.03 -7.32 10.84
CA MET A 64 -12.97 -6.78 11.65
C MET A 64 -12.90 -5.26 11.52
N ARG A 65 -13.30 -4.58 12.59
CA ARG A 65 -13.18 -3.12 12.68
C ARG A 65 -11.71 -2.73 12.68
N GLY A 66 -11.33 -1.78 11.83
CA GLY A 66 -9.97 -1.26 11.73
C GLY A 66 -9.30 -1.50 10.39
N ILE A 67 -9.77 -2.48 9.60
CA ILE A 67 -9.34 -2.65 8.20
C ILE A 67 -10.00 -1.54 7.37
N LEU A 68 -9.19 -0.65 6.82
CA LEU A 68 -9.62 0.43 5.94
C LEU A 68 -9.80 -0.05 4.50
N THR A 69 -8.98 -0.99 4.07
CA THR A 69 -9.01 -1.54 2.72
C THR A 69 -8.24 -2.86 2.64
N ILE A 70 -8.64 -3.71 1.69
CA ILE A 70 -8.04 -5.00 1.40
C ILE A 70 -8.00 -5.24 -0.11
N SER A 71 -6.85 -5.66 -0.63
CA SER A 71 -6.69 -6.17 -1.99
C SER A 71 -5.96 -7.49 -1.96
N LEU A 72 -6.27 -8.39 -2.88
CA LEU A 72 -5.67 -9.72 -2.92
C LEU A 72 -5.63 -10.23 -4.36
N GLY A 73 -4.80 -11.23 -4.61
CA GLY A 73 -4.73 -11.86 -5.92
C GLY A 73 -3.59 -12.86 -6.03
N ARG A 74 -3.54 -13.51 -7.19
CA ARG A 74 -2.48 -14.45 -7.57
C ARG A 74 -1.26 -13.67 -8.07
N ILE A 75 -0.09 -14.03 -7.55
CA ILE A 75 1.19 -13.48 -8.01
C ILE A 75 1.46 -14.03 -9.41
N GLU A 76 1.70 -13.14 -10.36
CA GLU A 76 1.83 -13.54 -11.78
C GLU A 76 3.21 -14.12 -12.11
N GLU A 77 4.26 -13.60 -11.47
CA GLU A 77 5.65 -14.00 -11.74
C GLU A 77 6.21 -14.95 -10.67
N PRO A 78 6.96 -15.99 -11.08
CA PRO A 78 7.71 -16.82 -10.15
C PRO A 78 8.70 -15.97 -9.35
N ASN A 79 8.82 -16.27 -8.05
CA ASN A 79 9.74 -15.60 -7.16
C ASN A 79 10.63 -16.61 -6.42
N SER A 80 11.75 -16.12 -5.88
CA SER A 80 12.76 -16.95 -5.19
C SER A 80 12.22 -17.69 -3.97
N GLU A 81 11.10 -17.25 -3.40
CA GLU A 81 10.49 -17.83 -2.20
C GLU A 81 9.22 -18.65 -2.48
N ASN A 82 8.88 -18.87 -3.75
CA ASN A 82 7.70 -19.63 -4.21
C ASN A 82 6.37 -19.15 -3.62
N PHE A 83 6.21 -17.85 -3.37
CA PHE A 83 4.91 -17.28 -3.05
C PHE A 83 4.00 -17.32 -4.27
N THR A 84 2.72 -17.59 -4.03
CA THR A 84 1.72 -17.83 -5.07
C THR A 84 0.61 -16.78 -5.05
N HIS A 85 0.29 -16.27 -3.87
CA HIS A 85 -0.76 -15.27 -3.67
C HIS A 85 -0.26 -14.23 -2.69
N ALA A 86 -0.81 -13.03 -2.81
CA ALA A 86 -0.57 -11.97 -1.86
C ALA A 86 -1.90 -11.33 -1.45
N VAL A 87 -1.95 -10.89 -0.20
CA VAL A 87 -3.02 -10.08 0.37
C VAL A 87 -2.38 -8.83 0.93
N PHE A 88 -2.95 -7.69 0.59
CA PHE A 88 -2.62 -6.40 1.16
C PHE A 88 -3.81 -5.93 2.01
N MET A 89 -3.54 -5.48 3.23
CA MET A 89 -4.51 -4.83 4.09
C MET A 89 -3.92 -3.53 4.64
N ARG A 90 -4.79 -2.55 4.88
CA ARG A 90 -4.42 -1.33 5.56
C ARG A 90 -5.26 -1.14 6.81
N PHE A 91 -4.60 -0.77 7.89
CA PHE A 91 -5.18 -0.50 9.20
C PHE A 91 -5.00 0.97 9.57
N GLN A 92 -5.97 1.50 10.31
CA GLN A 92 -5.92 2.87 10.80
C GLN A 92 -4.86 3.07 11.89
N GLN A 93 -4.67 2.07 12.76
CA GLN A 93 -3.80 2.16 13.94
C GLN A 93 -3.07 0.84 14.22
N LYS A 94 -1.94 0.90 14.94
CA LYS A 94 -1.16 -0.29 15.37
C LYS A 94 -1.96 -1.21 16.27
N GLU A 95 -2.88 -0.68 17.06
CA GLU A 95 -3.70 -1.46 17.97
C GLU A 95 -4.68 -2.36 17.19
N ASP A 96 -5.07 -1.95 15.97
CA ASP A 96 -5.99 -2.73 15.14
C ASP A 96 -5.31 -3.96 14.53
N ILE A 97 -4.02 -3.90 14.22
CA ILE A 97 -3.28 -5.09 13.77
C ILE A 97 -3.07 -6.10 14.91
N VAL A 98 -2.87 -5.64 16.14
CA VAL A 98 -2.81 -6.54 17.32
C VAL A 98 -4.15 -7.26 17.52
N LYS A 99 -5.26 -6.51 17.41
CA LYS A 99 -6.60 -7.11 17.43
C LYS A 99 -6.79 -8.10 16.28
N PHE A 100 -6.24 -7.78 15.10
CA PHE A 100 -6.33 -8.64 13.93
C PHE A 100 -5.71 -10.02 14.19
N TYR A 101 -4.49 -10.07 14.69
CA TYR A 101 -3.83 -11.33 15.02
C TYR A 101 -4.53 -12.11 16.15
N SER A 102 -5.17 -11.42 17.09
CA SER A 102 -5.91 -12.06 18.19
C SER A 102 -7.33 -12.51 17.82
N SER A 103 -7.78 -12.27 16.59
CA SER A 103 -9.15 -12.53 16.17
C SER A 103 -9.44 -14.02 16.04
N ALA A 104 -10.46 -14.49 16.77
CA ALA A 104 -10.99 -15.84 16.63
C ALA A 104 -11.59 -16.07 15.22
N TYR A 105 -12.14 -15.01 14.61
CA TYR A 105 -12.70 -15.09 13.26
C TYR A 105 -11.61 -15.30 12.21
N TYR A 106 -10.54 -14.50 12.26
CA TYR A 106 -9.41 -14.64 11.33
C TYR A 106 -8.69 -15.98 11.53
N SER A 107 -8.53 -16.42 12.79
CA SER A 107 -7.97 -17.73 13.10
C SER A 107 -8.79 -18.86 12.48
N LYS A 108 -10.13 -18.76 12.51
CA LYS A 108 -11.02 -19.71 11.85
C LYS A 108 -10.85 -19.69 10.33
N ILE A 109 -10.73 -18.53 9.70
CA ILE A 109 -10.46 -18.43 8.25
C ILE A 109 -9.15 -19.15 7.90
N LEU A 110 -8.11 -18.95 8.69
CA LEU A 110 -6.84 -19.62 8.47
C LEU A 110 -6.98 -21.14 8.57
N ASP A 111 -7.70 -21.64 9.58
CA ASP A 111 -7.89 -23.07 9.81
C ASP A 111 -8.76 -23.74 8.74
N ASP A 112 -9.87 -23.11 8.38
CA ASP A 112 -10.90 -23.71 7.52
C ASP A 112 -10.61 -23.50 6.02
N HIS A 113 -9.97 -22.38 5.64
CA HIS A 113 -9.86 -21.97 4.22
C HIS A 113 -8.43 -21.79 3.72
N VAL A 114 -7.45 -21.47 4.57
CA VAL A 114 -6.06 -21.22 4.12
C VAL A 114 -5.16 -22.43 4.32
N LYS A 115 -5.08 -22.98 5.54
CA LYS A 115 -4.23 -24.15 5.86
C LYS A 115 -4.53 -25.40 5.01
N PRO A 116 -5.78 -25.69 4.61
CA PRO A 116 -6.05 -26.84 3.74
C PRO A 116 -5.40 -26.72 2.36
N VAL A 117 -5.21 -25.50 1.85
CA VAL A 117 -4.76 -25.23 0.48
C VAL A 117 -3.38 -24.56 0.40
N SER A 118 -2.75 -24.26 1.55
CA SER A 118 -1.43 -23.60 1.64
C SER A 118 -0.43 -24.39 2.48
N TYR A 119 0.85 -24.32 2.14
CA TYR A 119 1.98 -24.87 2.93
C TYR A 119 2.55 -23.87 3.94
N GLY A 120 2.14 -22.60 3.87
CA GLY A 120 2.63 -21.58 4.79
C GLY A 120 2.31 -20.18 4.32
N SER A 121 2.42 -19.24 5.26
CA SER A 121 2.22 -17.83 5.05
C SER A 121 3.35 -17.04 5.69
N VAL A 122 3.69 -15.90 5.10
CA VAL A 122 4.59 -14.88 5.69
C VAL A 122 3.82 -13.58 5.76
N SER A 123 3.86 -12.91 6.91
CA SER A 123 3.18 -11.64 7.12
C SER A 123 4.19 -10.52 7.35
N VAL A 124 4.06 -9.41 6.64
CA VAL A 124 4.93 -8.24 6.82
C VAL A 124 4.09 -7.03 7.18
N ASP A 125 4.41 -6.44 8.34
CA ASP A 125 3.71 -5.28 8.88
C ASP A 125 4.65 -4.09 8.81
N PHE A 126 4.20 -2.96 8.28
CA PHE A 126 5.01 -1.75 8.22
C PHE A 126 4.18 -0.49 8.50
N GLU A 127 4.83 0.51 9.09
CA GLU A 127 4.22 1.83 9.30
C GLU A 127 4.53 2.73 8.12
N SER A 128 3.50 3.34 7.56
CA SER A 128 3.61 4.32 6.48
C SER A 128 2.76 5.55 6.78
N GLU A 129 2.94 6.59 5.96
CA GLU A 129 2.25 7.87 6.12
C GLU A 129 1.45 8.19 4.84
N VAL A 130 0.23 8.67 5.03
CA VAL A 130 -0.66 9.14 3.96
C VAL A 130 -1.29 10.45 4.36
N GLU A 131 -1.74 11.25 3.40
CA GLU A 131 -2.50 12.47 3.70
C GLU A 131 -3.77 12.10 4.51
N ASP A 132 -4.09 12.88 5.55
CA ASP A 132 -5.31 12.72 6.36
C ASP A 132 -6.55 13.19 5.58
N ASP A 133 -6.82 12.48 4.49
CA ASP A 133 -8.00 12.60 3.66
C ASP A 133 -8.58 11.21 3.36
N ILE A 134 -9.88 11.15 3.12
CA ILE A 134 -10.65 9.92 2.89
C ILE A 134 -10.06 9.13 1.72
N ILE A 135 -9.61 9.82 0.68
CA ILE A 135 -9.20 9.20 -0.57
C ILE A 135 -7.88 8.44 -0.39
N PRO A 136 -6.78 9.08 0.07
CA PRO A 136 -5.55 8.39 0.42
C PRO A 136 -5.73 7.35 1.52
N LEU A 137 -6.56 7.58 2.54
CA LEU A 137 -6.75 6.61 3.64
C LEU A 137 -7.41 5.32 3.16
N PHE A 138 -8.53 5.43 2.45
CA PHE A 138 -9.30 4.29 1.96
C PHE A 138 -8.82 3.77 0.59
N ARG A 139 -7.70 4.31 0.08
CA ARG A 139 -7.15 4.03 -1.26
C ARG A 139 -8.20 4.16 -2.38
N ARG A 140 -9.13 5.12 -2.23
CA ARG A 140 -10.16 5.38 -3.25
C ARG A 140 -9.50 6.21 -4.34
N GLY A 141 -9.68 5.83 -5.61
CA GLY A 141 -9.19 6.65 -6.71
C GLY A 141 -9.94 7.99 -6.74
N GLU A 142 -9.22 9.10 -6.83
CA GLU A 142 -9.81 10.40 -7.17
C GLU A 142 -9.54 10.71 -8.64
N LYS A 143 -10.50 11.40 -9.28
CA LYS A 143 -10.50 11.93 -10.67
C LYS A 143 -11.16 11.06 -11.75
N SER A 144 -12.45 10.79 -11.58
CA SER A 144 -13.50 11.42 -12.40
C SER A 144 -14.83 10.82 -11.97
N TRP A 145 -15.86 11.64 -11.78
CA TRP A 145 -17.23 11.20 -11.53
C TRP A 145 -17.81 10.29 -12.64
N SER A 146 -17.04 10.03 -13.70
CA SER A 146 -17.34 9.10 -14.80
C SER A 146 -16.44 7.85 -14.88
N LEU A 147 -15.37 7.76 -14.08
CA LEU A 147 -14.38 6.68 -14.04
C LEU A 147 -13.97 6.44 -12.59
N CYS A 148 -14.93 6.13 -11.73
CA CYS A 148 -14.62 5.33 -10.55
C CYS A 148 -14.09 3.99 -11.08
N GLN A 149 -12.78 3.87 -11.32
CA GLN A 149 -12.18 2.55 -11.45
C GLN A 149 -12.40 1.91 -10.10
N ASP A 150 -13.28 0.92 -10.07
CA ASP A 150 -13.60 0.19 -8.86
C ASP A 150 -12.28 -0.26 -8.24
N PHE A 151 -12.18 -0.14 -6.91
CA PHE A 151 -11.04 -0.67 -6.14
C PHE A 151 -10.80 -2.19 -6.37
N ASN A 152 -11.72 -2.82 -7.09
CA ASN A 152 -11.67 -4.22 -7.53
C ASN A 152 -10.78 -4.45 -8.76
N TYR A 153 -10.20 -3.40 -9.37
CA TYR A 153 -9.32 -3.53 -10.53
C TYR A 153 -8.01 -2.75 -10.35
N GLY A 154 -6.94 -3.26 -10.96
CA GLY A 154 -5.60 -2.67 -10.93
C GLY A 154 -4.52 -3.70 -10.61
N VAL A 155 -3.30 -3.22 -10.44
CA VAL A 155 -2.13 -4.05 -10.08
C VAL A 155 -1.51 -3.50 -8.80
N GLU A 156 -1.31 -4.37 -7.82
CA GLU A 156 -0.55 -4.06 -6.62
C GLU A 156 0.88 -4.56 -6.82
N PHE A 157 1.85 -3.67 -6.67
CA PHE A 157 3.27 -3.97 -6.68
C PHE A 157 3.82 -3.84 -5.27
N MET A 158 4.40 -4.92 -4.75
CA MET A 158 4.98 -5.03 -3.43
C MET A 158 6.49 -5.14 -3.54
N LEU A 159 7.19 -4.31 -2.77
CA LEU A 159 8.64 -4.29 -2.67
C LEU A 159 9.03 -4.48 -1.21
N LEU A 160 9.56 -5.65 -0.88
CA LEU A 160 10.09 -5.97 0.45
C LEU A 160 11.61 -5.96 0.40
N MET A 161 12.24 -5.31 1.37
CA MET A 161 13.69 -5.10 1.38
C MET A 161 14.29 -5.29 2.78
N SER A 162 15.54 -5.76 2.79
CA SER A 162 16.44 -5.71 3.92
C SER A 162 17.72 -5.02 3.49
N PHE A 163 18.04 -3.90 4.13
CA PHE A 163 19.36 -3.28 4.00
C PHE A 163 20.45 -4.07 4.75
N VAL A 164 21.68 -4.06 4.23
CA VAL A 164 22.86 -4.62 4.90
C VAL A 164 23.10 -3.89 6.22
N GLU A 165 23.54 -4.61 7.26
CA GLU A 165 23.76 -4.03 8.60
C GLU A 165 24.75 -2.86 8.60
N THR A 166 25.68 -2.84 7.65
CA THR A 166 26.71 -1.79 7.51
C THR A 166 26.23 -0.57 6.72
N ALA A 167 25.01 -0.57 6.20
CA ALA A 167 24.47 0.56 5.45
C ALA A 167 24.34 1.79 6.37
N SER A 168 24.86 2.93 5.91
CA SER A 168 24.71 4.17 6.68
C SER A 168 23.26 4.65 6.63
N ARG A 169 22.84 5.39 7.66
CA ARG A 169 21.51 6.00 7.68
C ARG A 169 21.29 6.91 6.48
N GLU A 170 22.30 7.70 6.09
CA GLU A 170 22.17 8.60 4.94
C GLU A 170 21.95 7.84 3.63
N ALA A 171 22.59 6.68 3.45
CA ALA A 171 22.42 5.86 2.25
C ALA A 171 20.99 5.28 2.17
N MET A 172 20.44 4.81 3.30
CA MET A 172 19.06 4.31 3.37
C MET A 172 18.02 5.42 3.12
N GLU A 173 18.25 6.61 3.68
CA GLU A 173 17.41 7.79 3.47
C GLU A 173 17.48 8.28 2.02
N ASP A 174 18.65 8.29 1.39
CA ASP A 174 18.84 8.66 -0.01
C ASP A 174 18.16 7.65 -0.97
N ALA A 175 18.26 6.35 -0.68
CA ALA A 175 17.55 5.32 -1.45
C ALA A 175 16.03 5.47 -1.34
N SER A 176 15.51 5.63 -0.11
CA SER A 176 14.08 5.88 0.14
C SER A 176 13.58 7.16 -0.55
N SER A 177 14.35 8.24 -0.44
CA SER A 177 14.04 9.52 -1.10
C SER A 177 14.08 9.42 -2.63
N SER A 178 14.96 8.59 -3.17
CA SER A 178 15.04 8.34 -4.62
C SER A 178 13.81 7.60 -5.12
N LEU A 179 13.33 6.60 -4.38
CA LEU A 179 12.07 5.90 -4.69
C LEU A 179 10.86 6.83 -4.61
N GLN A 180 10.77 7.65 -3.56
CA GLN A 180 9.70 8.64 -3.42
C GLN A 180 9.71 9.67 -4.57
N ARG A 181 10.89 10.17 -4.96
CA ARG A 181 11.01 11.08 -6.12
C ARG A 181 10.52 10.43 -7.41
N LEU A 182 10.89 9.17 -7.65
CA LEU A 182 10.44 8.43 -8.82
C LEU A 182 8.92 8.24 -8.82
N ILE A 183 8.33 7.88 -7.67
CA ILE A 183 6.88 7.76 -7.50
C ILE A 183 6.18 9.08 -7.83
N ILE A 184 6.68 10.21 -7.33
CA ILE A 184 6.12 11.54 -7.61
C ILE A 184 6.21 11.87 -9.11
N GLN A 185 7.33 11.55 -9.76
CA GLN A 185 7.52 11.74 -11.20
C GLN A 185 6.54 10.88 -12.02
N CYS A 186 6.21 9.68 -11.55
CA CYS A 186 5.28 8.74 -12.18
C CYS A 186 3.83 8.87 -11.68
N SER A 187 3.49 9.93 -10.95
CA SER A 187 2.17 10.11 -10.32
C SER A 187 0.99 10.16 -11.29
N SER A 188 1.24 10.38 -12.60
CA SER A 188 0.18 10.38 -13.62
C SER A 188 -0.43 9.01 -13.90
N PHE A 189 0.28 7.91 -13.57
CA PHE A 189 -0.17 6.53 -13.78
C PHE A 189 0.03 5.65 -12.54
N ILE A 190 0.27 6.27 -11.38
CA ILE A 190 0.23 5.62 -10.07
C ILE A 190 -1.05 6.06 -9.37
N VAL A 191 -1.86 5.10 -8.91
CA VAL A 191 -3.06 5.39 -8.12
C VAL A 191 -2.66 5.81 -6.71
N GLN A 192 -1.77 5.05 -6.08
CA GLN A 192 -1.24 5.34 -4.77
C GLN A 192 0.05 4.58 -4.51
N ALA A 193 0.95 5.16 -3.73
CA ALA A 193 2.14 4.49 -3.24
C ALA A 193 2.35 4.79 -1.77
N THR A 194 2.84 3.80 -1.04
CA THR A 194 3.27 3.93 0.35
C THR A 194 4.57 3.18 0.54
N CYS A 195 5.40 3.67 1.46
CA CYS A 195 6.65 3.03 1.84
C CYS A 195 6.88 3.27 3.32
N GLY A 196 7.61 2.36 3.96
CA GLY A 196 7.77 2.43 5.41
C GLY A 196 8.70 1.39 6.00
N HIS A 197 8.89 1.53 7.31
CA HIS A 197 9.72 0.63 8.10
C HIS A 197 8.87 -0.52 8.67
N CYS A 198 9.39 -1.74 8.56
CA CYS A 198 8.72 -2.92 9.09
C CYS A 198 8.66 -2.88 10.62
N LEU A 199 7.51 -3.20 11.21
CA LEU A 199 7.31 -3.22 12.65
C LEU A 199 7.98 -4.44 13.30
N ASN A 200 7.94 -5.58 12.63
CA ASN A 200 8.50 -6.85 13.11
C ASN A 200 9.38 -7.47 12.01
N PRO A 201 10.71 -7.28 12.04
CA PRO A 201 11.61 -7.76 10.99
C PRO A 201 11.94 -9.26 11.09
N GLU A 202 11.17 -10.06 11.82
CA GLU A 202 11.40 -11.51 12.01
C GLU A 202 11.45 -12.29 10.68
N ASN A 203 10.78 -11.76 9.65
CA ASN A 203 10.75 -12.33 8.29
C ASN A 203 11.96 -11.92 7.43
N GLY A 204 12.94 -11.23 8.02
CA GLY A 204 14.17 -10.78 7.35
C GLY A 204 13.96 -9.62 6.39
N TYR A 205 12.91 -8.81 6.60
CA TYR A 205 12.64 -7.58 5.86
C TYR A 205 12.51 -6.42 6.85
N ASN A 206 13.23 -5.32 6.60
CA ASN A 206 13.20 -4.13 7.44
C ASN A 206 12.47 -2.94 6.80
N HIS A 207 12.25 -2.96 5.48
CA HIS A 207 11.45 -1.96 4.78
C HIS A 207 10.50 -2.61 3.80
N ALA A 208 9.37 -1.95 3.56
CA ALA A 208 8.40 -2.34 2.57
C ALA A 208 7.85 -1.13 1.83
N ALA A 209 7.43 -1.36 0.59
CA ALA A 209 6.66 -0.41 -0.20
C ALA A 209 5.56 -1.13 -0.97
N VAL A 210 4.42 -0.47 -1.13
CA VAL A 210 3.28 -0.94 -1.91
C VAL A 210 2.87 0.17 -2.86
N ILE A 211 2.86 -0.13 -4.16
CA ILE A 211 2.49 0.81 -5.22
C ILE A 211 1.35 0.20 -6.02
N ARG A 212 0.28 0.97 -6.20
CA ARG A 212 -0.87 0.58 -7.00
C ARG A 212 -0.88 1.28 -8.33
N PHE A 213 -1.08 0.50 -9.37
CA PHE A 213 -1.24 0.94 -10.75
C PHE A 213 -2.67 0.69 -11.23
N PRO A 214 -3.21 1.54 -12.12
CA PRO A 214 -4.54 1.36 -12.66
C PRO A 214 -4.60 0.20 -13.67
N SER A 215 -3.48 -0.15 -14.30
CA SER A 215 -3.38 -1.30 -15.21
C SER A 215 -2.01 -1.97 -15.14
N PHE A 216 -1.93 -3.17 -15.74
CA PHE A 216 -0.67 -3.89 -15.92
C PHE A 216 0.30 -3.14 -16.84
N ASP A 217 -0.20 -2.44 -17.85
CA ASP A 217 0.64 -1.66 -18.76
C ASP A 217 1.32 -0.49 -18.01
N ASP A 218 0.61 0.18 -17.11
CA ASP A 218 1.17 1.25 -16.28
C ASP A 218 2.23 0.72 -15.30
N PHE A 219 1.96 -0.42 -14.67
CA PHE A 219 2.95 -1.12 -13.84
C PHE A 219 4.21 -1.46 -14.65
N LYS A 220 4.03 -2.01 -15.85
CA LYS A 220 5.12 -2.40 -16.73
C LYS A 220 5.95 -1.17 -17.16
N LEU A 221 5.29 -0.08 -17.53
CA LEU A 221 5.96 1.19 -17.85
C LEU A 221 6.83 1.68 -16.69
N PHE A 222 6.31 1.62 -15.46
CA PHE A 222 7.08 1.96 -14.27
C PHE A 222 8.28 1.03 -14.09
N ARG A 223 8.05 -0.29 -14.09
CA ARG A 223 9.07 -1.28 -13.73
C ARG A 223 10.17 -1.43 -14.78
N GLU A 224 9.84 -1.23 -16.04
CA GLU A 224 10.76 -1.33 -17.17
C GLU A 224 11.46 0.00 -17.51
N SER A 225 11.03 1.11 -16.88
CA SER A 225 11.65 2.43 -17.06
C SER A 225 13.14 2.43 -16.77
N MET A 226 13.87 3.31 -17.47
CA MET A 226 15.30 3.46 -17.23
C MET A 226 15.53 4.06 -15.84
N GLU A 227 14.67 4.98 -15.44
CA GLU A 227 14.70 5.68 -14.16
C GLU A 227 14.59 4.72 -12.98
N TYR A 228 13.65 3.75 -13.04
CA TYR A 228 13.57 2.71 -12.02
C TYR A 228 14.83 1.83 -12.00
N LYS A 229 15.29 1.38 -13.16
CA LYS A 229 16.47 0.50 -13.28
C LYS A 229 17.74 1.17 -12.77
N ASP A 230 17.96 2.43 -13.13
CA ASP A 230 19.11 3.22 -12.72
C ASP A 230 19.06 3.56 -11.23
N MET A 231 17.88 3.93 -10.71
CA MET A 231 17.68 4.11 -9.27
C MET A 231 18.00 2.82 -8.52
N TRP A 232 17.46 1.70 -8.96
CA TRP A 232 17.69 0.40 -8.32
C TRP A 232 19.18 0.03 -8.33
N ALA A 233 19.85 0.18 -9.49
CA ALA A 233 21.25 -0.14 -9.65
C ALA A 233 22.20 0.77 -8.84
N SER A 234 21.89 2.06 -8.75
CA SER A 234 22.77 3.05 -8.10
C SER A 234 22.49 3.24 -6.61
N LYS A 235 21.23 3.09 -6.18
CA LYS A 235 20.81 3.41 -4.80
C LYS A 235 20.49 2.19 -3.96
N PHE A 236 19.88 1.15 -4.53
CA PHE A 236 19.42 -0.02 -3.77
C PHE A 236 20.42 -1.18 -3.81
N HIS A 237 20.92 -1.58 -4.99
CA HIS A 237 21.90 -2.67 -5.11
C HIS A 237 23.11 -2.57 -4.17
N PRO A 238 23.70 -1.39 -3.89
CA PRO A 238 24.87 -1.31 -3.02
C PRO A 238 24.58 -1.58 -1.54
N ILE A 239 23.32 -1.43 -1.11
CA ILE A 239 22.94 -1.44 0.30
C ILE A 239 21.85 -2.46 0.65
N VAL A 240 21.19 -3.08 -0.32
CA VAL A 240 20.16 -4.09 -0.09
C VAL A 240 20.80 -5.48 -0.03
N GLU A 241 20.65 -6.15 1.11
CA GLU A 241 21.07 -7.54 1.32
C GLU A 241 20.08 -8.52 0.70
N LYS A 242 18.79 -8.28 0.95
CA LYS A 242 17.68 -9.13 0.52
C LYS A 242 16.59 -8.25 -0.05
N SER A 243 16.04 -8.64 -1.20
CA SER A 243 14.81 -8.02 -1.71
C SER A 243 13.89 -9.04 -2.32
N LEU A 244 12.60 -8.73 -2.27
CA LEU A 244 11.55 -9.48 -2.91
C LEU A 244 10.59 -8.48 -3.55
N GLN A 245 10.44 -8.63 -4.87
CA GLN A 245 9.56 -7.81 -5.68
C GLN A 245 8.46 -8.71 -6.22
N LEU A 246 7.21 -8.35 -5.95
CA LEU A 246 6.05 -9.14 -6.32
C LEU A 246 4.99 -8.21 -6.89
N HIS A 247 4.18 -8.71 -7.81
CA HIS A 247 2.96 -8.04 -8.20
C HIS A 247 1.84 -9.05 -8.40
N PHE A 248 0.61 -8.56 -8.24
CA PHE A 248 -0.60 -9.29 -8.62
C PHE A 248 -1.63 -8.32 -9.20
N THR A 249 -2.40 -8.83 -10.15
CA THR A 249 -3.66 -8.19 -10.56
C THR A 249 -4.69 -8.41 -9.46
N VAL A 250 -5.36 -7.34 -9.03
CA VAL A 250 -6.39 -7.41 -7.97
C VAL A 250 -7.53 -8.31 -8.43
N ASP A 251 -7.83 -9.33 -7.63
CA ASP A 251 -8.94 -10.23 -7.90
C ASP A 251 -10.26 -9.54 -7.52
N PRO A 252 -11.26 -9.51 -8.41
CA PRO A 252 -12.53 -8.89 -8.12
C PRO A 252 -13.40 -9.80 -7.24
N VAL A 253 -13.22 -9.67 -5.93
CA VAL A 253 -13.97 -10.45 -4.94
C VAL A 253 -15.40 -9.94 -4.78
N GLY A 254 -16.39 -10.85 -4.70
CA GLY A 254 -17.79 -10.51 -4.44
C GLY A 254 -18.66 -10.19 -5.67
N ASN A 255 -18.13 -10.36 -6.89
CA ASN A 255 -18.91 -10.18 -8.13
C ASN A 255 -19.98 -11.26 -8.37
N GLN A 256 -19.94 -12.36 -7.61
CA GLN A 256 -21.04 -13.30 -7.50
C GLN A 256 -21.65 -13.08 -6.11
N LEU A 257 -22.69 -12.25 -6.04
CA LEU A 257 -23.63 -12.31 -4.92
C LEU A 257 -24.08 -13.76 -4.79
N MET A 258 -23.85 -14.38 -3.63
CA MET A 258 -24.50 -15.64 -3.25
C MET A 258 -26.02 -15.52 -3.40
#